data_AF-U1N8F9-F1
#
_entry.id   AF-U1N8F9-F1
#
_cell.length_a   1.000
_cell.length_b   1.000
_cell.length_c   1.000
_cell.angle_alpha   90.00
_cell.angle_beta   90.00
_cell.angle_gamma   90.00
#
_symmetry.space_group_name_H-M   'P 1'
#
loop_
_entity.id
_entity.type
_entity.pdbx_description
1 polymer ?
#
loop_
_entity_poly.entity_id
_entity_poly.type
_entity_poly.pdbx_seq_one_letter_code
_entity_poly.pdbx_strand_id
1 'polypeptide(L)' 'MARYKTVTTYENNVDSESSFYGRDGWRVESVTRVDGHSDKVRIQFVQD' A
#
# COMPACT_ATOMS: atom_id res chain seq x y z
N MET A 1 8.09 -5.64 -16.76
CA MET A 1 8.91 -6.48 -15.83
C MET A 1 8.45 -6.01 -14.46
N ALA A 2 7.58 -6.78 -13.79
CA ALA A 2 6.81 -6.25 -12.68
C ALA A 2 7.69 -5.70 -11.55
N ARG A 3 7.43 -4.46 -11.16
CA ARG A 3 8.02 -3.75 -10.02
C ARG A 3 7.09 -3.89 -8.83
N TYR A 4 7.67 -4.18 -7.68
CA TYR A 4 6.96 -4.30 -6.41
C TYR A 4 7.44 -3.23 -5.44
N LYS A 5 6.51 -2.70 -4.64
CA LYS A 5 6.80 -1.75 -3.58
C LYS A 5 5.91 -2.03 -2.38
N THR A 6 6.45 -1.86 -1.18
CA THR A 6 5.68 -1.96 0.06
C THR A 6 5.72 -0.65 0.83
N VAL A 7 4.57 -0.18 1.29
CA VAL A 7 4.44 1.04 2.10
C VAL A 7 3.71 0.70 3.38
N THR A 8 4.21 1.19 4.52
CA THR A 8 3.52 1.05 5.81
C THR A 8 2.86 2.37 6.15
N THR A 9 1.56 2.36 6.35
CA THR A 9 0.73 3.55 6.65
C THR A 9 -0.31 3.20 7.70
N TYR A 10 -1.11 4.19 8.11
CA TYR A 10 -2.25 3.97 8.98
C TYR A 10 -3.46 3.46 8.20
N GLU A 11 -4.34 2.67 8.82
CA GLU A 11 -5.54 2.11 8.18
C GLU A 11 -6.41 3.21 7.54
N ASN A 12 -6.53 4.36 8.21
CA ASN A 12 -7.27 5.52 7.71
C ASN A 12 -6.62 6.22 6.50
N ASN A 13 -5.32 5.98 6.26
CA ASN A 13 -4.56 6.60 5.18
C ASN A 13 -4.41 5.68 3.95
N VAL A 14 -4.97 4.47 3.98
CA VAL A 14 -4.86 3.51 2.87
C VAL A 14 -5.39 4.09 1.57
N ASP A 15 -6.55 4.73 1.61
CA ASP A 15 -7.17 5.33 0.42
C ASP A 15 -6.32 6.47 -0.17
N SER A 16 -5.75 7.30 0.71
CA SER A 16 -4.85 8.39 0.32
C SER A 16 -3.56 7.86 -0.32
N GLU A 17 -2.91 6.86 0.28
CA GLU A 17 -1.70 6.24 -0.27
C GLU A 17 -2.00 5.53 -1.59
N SER A 18 -3.11 4.78 -1.65
CA SER A 18 -3.54 4.06 -2.85
C SER A 18 -3.80 5.02 -4.01
N SER A 19 -4.44 6.15 -3.74
CA SER A 19 -4.68 7.21 -4.73
C SER A 19 -3.39 7.91 -5.17
N PHE A 20 -2.48 8.19 -4.23
CA PHE A 20 -1.20 8.83 -4.53
C PHE A 20 -0.34 7.95 -5.46
N TYR A 21 -0.15 6.68 -5.11
CA TYR A 21 0.63 5.75 -5.95
C TYR A 21 -0.13 5.29 -7.20
N GLY A 22 -1.46 5.28 -7.16
CA GLY A 22 -2.31 5.06 -8.33
C GLY A 22 -2.05 6.05 -9.46
N ARG A 23 -1.79 7.32 -9.13
CA ARG A 23 -1.42 8.36 -10.12
C ARG A 23 -0.05 8.13 -10.76
N ASP A 24 0.84 7.45 -10.05
CA ASP A 24 2.19 7.08 -10.52
C ASP A 24 2.18 5.71 -11.25
N GLY A 25 0.99 5.14 -11.48
CA GLY A 25 0.80 3.89 -12.23
C GLY A 25 0.99 2.63 -11.39
N TRP A 26 1.00 2.74 -10.06
CA TRP A 26 1.02 1.59 -9.16
C TRP A 26 -0.38 1.11 -8.83
N ARG A 27 -0.55 -0.20 -8.67
CA ARG A 27 -1.82 -0.82 -8.29
C ARG A 27 -1.64 -1.51 -6.95
N VAL A 28 -2.66 -1.43 -6.08
CA VAL A 28 -2.67 -2.18 -4.82
C VAL A 28 -2.81 -3.66 -5.14
N GLU A 29 -1.85 -4.45 -4.67
CA GLU A 29 -1.85 -5.92 -4.77
C GLU A 29 -2.38 -6.56 -3.48
N SER A 30 -1.97 -6.05 -2.32
CA SER A 30 -2.40 -6.56 -1.02
C SER A 30 -2.31 -5.49 0.07
N VAL A 31 -3.14 -5.62 1.11
CA VAL A 31 -3.09 -4.80 2.33
C VAL A 31 -3.11 -5.72 3.53
N THR A 32 -2.03 -5.73 4.31
CA THR A 32 -1.87 -6.60 5.48
C THR A 32 -1.69 -5.77 6.73
N ARG A 33 -2.37 -6.10 7.82
CA ARG A 33 -2.13 -5.45 9.13
C ARG A 33 -0.73 -5.75 9.63
N VAL A 34 -0.09 -4.77 10.26
CA VAL A 34 1.23 -4.96 10.86
C VAL A 34 1.04 -5.51 12.27
N ASP A 35 1.56 -6.72 12.52
CA ASP A 35 1.57 -7.32 13.85
C ASP A 35 2.16 -6.37 14.90
N GLY A 36 1.48 -6.23 16.04
CA GLY A 36 1.86 -5.32 17.12
C GLY A 36 1.42 -3.86 16.93
N HIS A 37 0.74 -3.51 15.83
CA HIS A 37 0.18 -2.17 15.61
C HIS A 37 -1.26 -2.25 15.10
N SER A 38 -2.23 -1.99 15.97
CA SER A 38 -3.67 -2.09 15.66
C SER A 38 -4.14 -1.17 14.55
N ASP A 39 -3.42 -0.07 14.33
CA ASP A 39 -3.77 1.04 13.45
C ASP A 39 -2.89 1.14 12.21
N LYS A 40 -1.86 0.28 12.08
CA LYS A 40 -0.94 0.27 10.94
C LYS A 40 -1.19 -0.90 10.01
N VAL A 41 -1.10 -0.60 8.73
CA VAL A 41 -1.21 -1.56 7.64
C VAL A 41 -0.05 -1.40 6.68
N ARG A 42 0.33 -2.49 6.04
CA ARG A 42 1.32 -2.58 4.99
C ARG A 42 0.59 -2.80 3.67
N ILE A 43 0.71 -1.84 2.76
CA ILE A 43 0.18 -1.92 1.41
C ILE A 43 1.30 -2.40 0.50
N GLN A 44 1.03 -3.47 -0.25
CA GLN A 44 1.87 -3.98 -1.32
C GLN A 44 1.33 -3.46 -2.64
N PHE A 45 2.20 -2.84 -3.42
CA PHE A 45 1.92 -2.27 -4.73
C PHE A 45 2.66 -3.04 -5.83
N VAL A 46 2.03 -3.14 -6.99
CA VAL A 46 2.57 -3.73 -8.21
C VAL A 46 2.43 -2.77 -9.40
N GLN A 47 3.43 -2.73 -10.27
CA GLN A 47 3.46 -1.96 -11.51
C GLN A 47 4.14 -2.82 -12.60
N ASP A 48 3.56 -2.97 -13.79
CA ASP A 48 4.13 -3.80 -14.86
C ASP A 48 5.13 -3.08 -15.77
#